data_AF-A0A0B7KCA6-F1
#
_entry.id   AF-A0A0B7KCA6-F1
#
_cell.length_a   1.000
_cell.length_b   1.000
_cell.length_c   1.000
_cell.angle_alpha   90.00
_cell.angle_beta   90.00
_cell.angle_gamma   90.00
#
_symmetry.space_group_name_H-M   'P 1'
#
loop_
_entity.id
_entity.type
_entity.pdbx_description
1 polymer ?
#
loop_
_entity_poly.entity_id
_entity_poly.type
_entity_poly.pdbx_seq_one_letter_code
_entity_poly.pdbx_strand_id
1 'polypeptide(L)'
;MPRPRADQHSGDIPRSPANYLNLLSRHITPKMSNKDPITCHVLDTTAGRPAKGIRGPSRWTLRFDTAGYFGEEHTFFPEATIVFRVEEGQHYHVPLLLSPYSYTTYRGS
;
A
#
# COMPACT_ATOMS: atom_id res chain seq x y z
N MET A 1 -36.84 35.97 1.42
CA MET A 1 -35.43 35.54 1.47
C MET A 1 -35.10 34.74 0.22
N PRO A 2 -34.12 35.16 -0.61
CA PRO A 2 -33.75 34.44 -1.84
C PRO A 2 -32.89 33.20 -1.51
N ARG A 3 -33.11 32.09 -2.22
CA ARG A 3 -32.26 30.89 -2.13
C ARG A 3 -30.89 31.15 -2.78
N PRO A 4 -29.76 30.67 -2.22
CA PRO A 4 -28.47 30.78 -2.90
C PRO A 4 -28.42 29.89 -4.14
N ARG A 5 -27.86 30.43 -5.23
CA ARG A 5 -27.56 29.71 -6.47
C ARG A 5 -26.49 28.65 -6.19
N ALA A 6 -26.71 27.43 -6.65
CA ALA A 6 -25.68 26.40 -6.73
C ALA A 6 -24.63 26.86 -7.76
N ASP A 7 -23.46 27.20 -7.24
CA ASP A 7 -22.21 27.42 -7.94
C ASP A 7 -21.71 26.11 -8.54
N GLN A 8 -21.69 26.08 -9.86
CA GLN A 8 -21.10 25.03 -10.66
C GLN A 8 -19.57 25.16 -10.57
N HIS A 9 -18.93 24.40 -9.67
CA HIS A 9 -17.50 24.09 -9.76
C HIS A 9 -17.35 22.68 -10.32
N SER A 10 -17.43 22.58 -11.65
CA SER A 10 -17.06 21.39 -12.40
C SER A 10 -15.53 21.27 -12.38
N GLY A 11 -14.99 20.59 -11.36
CA GLY A 11 -13.68 19.97 -11.46
C GLY A 11 -13.73 18.90 -12.54
N ASP A 12 -12.84 18.99 -13.52
CA ASP A 12 -12.77 18.08 -14.67
C ASP A 12 -12.45 16.64 -14.23
N ILE A 13 -13.48 15.85 -13.95
CA ILE A 13 -13.38 14.40 -13.88
C ILE A 13 -13.32 13.89 -15.33
N PRO A 14 -12.22 13.25 -15.78
CA PRO A 14 -12.13 12.76 -17.15
C PRO A 14 -13.14 11.63 -17.37
N ARG A 15 -14.19 11.93 -18.15
CA ARG A 15 -15.31 11.02 -18.45
C ARG A 15 -15.01 9.94 -19.53
N SER A 16 -13.74 9.59 -19.74
CA SER A 16 -13.34 8.59 -20.74
C SER A 16 -12.72 7.36 -20.09
N PRO A 17 -13.28 6.15 -20.29
CA PRO A 17 -12.69 4.89 -19.83
C PRO A 17 -11.24 4.67 -20.33
N ALA A 18 -10.88 5.26 -21.47
CA ALA A 18 -9.54 5.13 -22.06
C ALA A 18 -8.44 5.85 -21.25
N ASN A 19 -8.79 6.88 -20.46
CA ASN A 19 -7.80 7.65 -19.69
C ASN A 19 -7.36 6.93 -18.41
N TYR A 20 -8.19 6.04 -17.85
CA TYR A 20 -7.83 5.24 -16.67
C TYR A 20 -6.71 4.24 -16.98
N LEU A 21 -6.81 3.54 -18.10
CA LEU A 21 -5.80 2.54 -18.51
C LEU A 21 -4.44 3.17 -18.83
N ASN A 22 -4.44 4.43 -19.30
CA ASN A 22 -3.21 5.14 -19.62
C ASN A 22 -2.49 5.69 -18.36
N LEU A 23 -3.23 5.98 -17.27
CA LEU A 23 -2.64 6.36 -15.99
C LEU A 23 -2.06 5.15 -15.23
N LEU A 24 -2.76 4.00 -15.28
CA LEU A 24 -2.29 2.74 -14.69
C LEU A 24 -1.02 2.20 -15.39
N SER A 25 -0.88 2.44 -16.70
CA SER A 25 0.27 1.97 -17.48
C SER A 25 1.57 2.72 -17.21
N ARG A 26 1.53 3.91 -16.58
CA ARG A 26 2.72 4.75 -16.36
C ARG A 26 3.39 4.54 -15.00
N HIS A 27 2.76 3.82 -14.06
CA HIS A 27 3.26 3.70 -12.68
C HIS A 27 3.49 2.27 -12.17
N ILE A 28 3.26 1.23 -12.98
CA ILE A 28 3.52 -0.14 -12.54
C ILE A 28 4.16 -0.94 -13.69
N THR A 29 5.48 -0.78 -13.86
CA THR A 29 6.30 -1.83 -14.48
C THR A 29 7.37 -2.24 -13.48
N PRO A 30 7.12 -3.28 -12.64
CA PRO A 30 8.17 -3.84 -11.82
C PRO A 30 9.13 -4.60 -12.72
N LYS A 31 10.37 -4.13 -12.80
CA LYS A 31 11.49 -4.91 -13.32
C LYS A 31 11.77 -6.04 -12.32
N MET A 32 11.15 -7.19 -12.48
CA MET A 32 11.35 -8.33 -11.57
C MET A 32 12.72 -8.98 -11.83
N SER A 33 13.69 -8.63 -10.99
CA SER A 33 14.88 -9.46 -10.80
C SER A 33 14.51 -10.66 -9.93
N ASN A 34 15.03 -11.86 -10.23
CA ASN A 34 14.76 -13.11 -9.51
C ASN A 34 15.47 -13.19 -8.14
N LYS A 35 15.56 -12.07 -7.41
CA LYS A 35 16.13 -11.96 -6.07
C LYS A 35 15.04 -11.46 -5.14
N ASP A 36 14.98 -12.02 -3.93
CA ASP A 36 14.14 -11.47 -2.87
C ASP A 36 14.44 -9.98 -2.73
N PRO A 37 13.44 -9.09 -2.81
CA PRO A 37 13.66 -7.65 -2.82
C PRO A 37 14.28 -7.14 -1.51
N ILE A 38 14.22 -7.96 -0.45
CA ILE A 38 14.76 -7.68 0.88
C ILE A 38 15.44 -8.94 1.40
N THR A 39 16.70 -8.83 1.85
CA THR A 39 17.45 -9.88 2.56
C THR A 39 17.82 -9.36 3.96
N CYS A 40 17.89 -10.25 4.95
CA CYS A 40 18.20 -9.89 6.34
C CYS A 40 19.17 -10.90 6.97
N HIS A 41 20.12 -10.40 7.78
CA HIS A 41 21.02 -11.21 8.59
C HIS A 41 20.99 -10.69 10.03
N VAL A 42 20.92 -11.61 11.01
CA VAL A 42 21.02 -11.25 12.42
C VAL A 42 22.31 -11.82 13.02
N LEU A 43 23.13 -10.94 13.60
CA LEU A 43 24.40 -11.26 14.22
C LEU A 43 24.29 -11.07 15.74
N ASP A 44 24.73 -12.08 16.50
CA ASP A 44 24.96 -11.97 17.93
C ASP A 44 26.38 -11.42 18.16
N THR A 45 26.48 -10.16 18.53
CA THR A 45 27.76 -9.47 18.75
C THR A 45 28.43 -9.87 20.05
N THR A 46 27.70 -10.44 21.02
CA THR A 46 28.28 -10.93 22.27
C THR A 46 29.04 -12.24 22.07
N ALA A 47 28.58 -13.07 21.13
CA ALA A 47 29.19 -14.36 20.80
C ALA A 47 29.91 -14.39 19.44
N GLY A 48 29.93 -13.28 18.70
CA GLY A 48 30.60 -13.16 17.40
C GLY A 48 30.09 -14.12 16.32
N ARG A 49 28.81 -14.53 16.39
CA ARG A 49 28.26 -15.58 15.51
C ARG A 49 26.84 -15.26 15.03
N PRO A 50 26.38 -15.83 13.92
CA PRO A 50 24.99 -15.67 13.49
C PRO A 50 24.00 -16.08 14.58
N ALA A 51 22.93 -15.30 14.76
CA ALA A 51 21.90 -15.53 15.77
C ALA A 51 20.92 -16.65 15.35
N LYS A 52 21.45 -17.87 15.17
CA LYS A 52 20.72 -19.06 14.65
C LYS A 52 19.49 -19.48 15.49
N GLY A 53 19.30 -18.91 16.67
CA GLY A 53 18.16 -19.18 17.57
C GLY A 53 16.91 -18.35 17.29
N ILE A 54 17.01 -17.28 16.50
CA ILE A 54 15.86 -16.44 16.13
C ILE A 54 15.11 -17.15 15.01
N ARG A 55 13.95 -17.72 15.34
CA ARG A 55 13.05 -18.43 14.43
C ARG A 55 11.62 -17.94 14.61
N GLY A 56 10.76 -18.27 13.65
CA GLY A 56 9.34 -17.96 13.68
C GLY A 56 8.95 -16.95 12.62
N PRO A 57 7.64 -16.73 12.42
CA PRO A 57 7.15 -15.81 11.42
C PRO A 57 7.68 -14.40 11.70
N SER A 58 8.18 -13.74 10.66
CA SER A 58 8.52 -12.33 10.73
C SER A 58 7.24 -11.50 10.71
N ARG A 59 7.24 -10.36 11.40
CA ARG A 59 6.12 -9.41 11.39
C ARG A 59 6.45 -8.29 10.42
N TRP A 60 5.56 -8.05 9.47
CA TRP A 60 5.71 -7.02 8.46
C TRP A 60 4.65 -5.95 8.64
N THR A 61 5.01 -4.72 8.27
CA THR A 61 4.12 -3.57 8.29
C THR A 61 4.19 -2.88 6.95
N LEU A 62 3.05 -2.77 6.28
CA LEU A 62 2.89 -1.91 5.10
C LEU A 62 2.13 -0.66 5.55
N ARG A 63 2.64 0.50 5.17
CA ARG A 63 2.02 1.80 5.44
C ARG A 63 1.77 2.49 4.11
N PHE A 64 0.54 2.95 3.92
CA PHE A 64 0.12 3.67 2.73
C PHE A 64 -0.34 5.06 3.15
N ASP A 65 0.33 6.09 2.64
CA ASP A 65 -0.05 7.48 2.81
C ASP A 65 -1.27 7.79 1.94
N THR A 66 -2.46 7.67 2.54
CA THR A 66 -3.73 7.84 1.84
C THR A 66 -4.15 9.32 1.80
N ALA A 67 -3.69 10.13 2.76
CA ALA A 67 -3.81 11.59 2.69
C ALA A 67 -2.98 12.17 1.54
N GLY A 68 -1.75 11.70 1.35
CA GLY A 68 -0.91 12.08 0.20
C GLY A 68 -1.51 11.70 -1.15
N TYR A 69 -2.36 10.66 -1.19
CA TYR A 69 -3.05 10.23 -2.41
C TYR A 69 -4.37 10.98 -2.68
N PHE A 70 -5.27 11.08 -1.70
CA PHE A 70 -6.58 11.72 -1.88
C PHE A 70 -6.60 13.23 -1.58
N GLY A 71 -5.66 13.72 -0.76
CA GLY A 71 -5.68 15.02 -0.11
C GLY A 71 -6.19 14.94 1.32
N GLU A 72 -5.56 15.71 2.23
CA GLU A 72 -5.84 15.73 3.68
C GLU A 72 -7.33 15.88 4.03
N GLU A 73 -8.05 16.74 3.29
CA GLU A 73 -9.47 17.04 3.52
C GLU A 73 -10.43 16.08 2.78
N HIS A 74 -9.89 15.12 2.04
CA HIS A 74 -10.65 14.29 1.09
C HIS A 74 -10.58 12.80 1.40
N THR A 75 -9.97 12.42 2.53
CA THR A 75 -9.98 11.05 3.03
C THR A 75 -10.28 11.05 4.52
N PHE A 76 -11.02 10.06 4.98
CA PHE A 76 -11.24 9.85 6.41
C PHE A 76 -10.05 9.16 7.07
N PHE A 77 -9.30 8.37 6.29
CA PHE A 77 -8.10 7.69 6.75
C PHE A 77 -6.89 8.42 6.18
N PRO A 78 -6.07 9.09 7.00
CA PRO A 78 -4.84 9.72 6.52
C PRO A 78 -3.73 8.70 6.22
N GLU A 79 -3.79 7.53 6.85
CA GLU A 79 -2.91 6.40 6.58
C GLU A 79 -3.66 5.07 6.69
N ALA A 80 -3.34 4.11 5.81
CA ALA A 80 -3.71 2.71 5.99
C ALA A 80 -2.48 1.89 6.40
N THR A 81 -2.52 1.28 7.58
CA THR A 81 -1.44 0.40 8.09
C THR A 81 -1.90 -1.04 8.15
N ILE A 82 -1.16 -1.93 7.50
CA ILE A 82 -1.44 -3.37 7.45
C ILE A 82 -0.30 -4.12 8.12
N VAL A 83 -0.61 -4.86 9.19
CA VAL A 83 0.36 -5.67 9.93
C VAL A 83 0.03 -7.14 9.73
N PHE A 84 1.00 -7.93 9.27
CA PHE A 84 0.80 -9.36 9.04
C PHE A 84 2.06 -10.19 9.33
N ARG A 85 1.86 -11.51 9.41
CA ARG A 85 2.91 -12.50 9.63
C ARG A 85 3.37 -13.08 8.30
N VAL A 86 4.69 -13.18 8.13
CA VAL A 86 5.35 -13.79 6.98
C VAL A 86 6.14 -15.00 7.43
N GLU A 87 5.84 -16.14 6.81
CA GLU A 87 6.52 -17.41 6.96
C GLU A 87 7.46 -17.64 5.78
N GLU A 88 8.55 -18.34 6.04
CA GLU A 88 9.56 -18.65 5.04
C GLU A 88 8.99 -19.57 3.93
N GLY A 89 9.38 -19.32 2.68
CA GLY A 89 8.99 -20.15 1.53
C GLY A 89 7.55 -19.93 1.04
N GLN A 90 6.85 -18.91 1.51
CA GLN A 90 5.48 -18.56 1.08
C GLN A 90 5.47 -17.23 0.32
N HIS A 91 4.61 -17.14 -0.70
CA HIS A 91 4.30 -15.88 -1.38
C HIS A 91 3.12 -15.19 -0.67
N TYR A 92 3.17 -13.86 -0.56
CA TYR A 92 2.16 -13.05 0.13
C TYR A 92 1.63 -11.95 -0.78
N HIS A 93 0.44 -12.13 -1.36
CA HIS A 93 -0.31 -11.07 -2.01
C HIS A 93 -1.23 -10.39 -1.00
N VAL A 94 -0.96 -9.13 -0.65
CA VAL A 94 -1.74 -8.36 0.34
C VAL A 94 -2.20 -7.04 -0.29
N PRO A 95 -3.31 -7.04 -1.04
CA PRO A 95 -3.80 -5.82 -1.70
C PRO A 95 -4.49 -4.88 -0.71
N LEU A 96 -4.54 -3.60 -1.09
CA LEU A 96 -5.35 -2.56 -0.45
C LEU A 96 -6.37 -2.06 -1.47
N LEU A 97 -7.66 -2.34 -1.23
CA LEU A 97 -8.76 -1.77 -1.99
C LEU A 97 -9.21 -0.53 -1.24
N LEU A 98 -9.14 0.63 -1.88
CA LEU A 98 -9.17 1.91 -1.19
C LEU A 98 -10.21 2.85 -1.81
N SER A 99 -11.00 3.48 -0.94
CA SER A 99 -11.81 4.66 -1.23
C SER A 99 -11.57 5.72 -0.15
N PRO A 100 -11.98 6.98 -0.36
CA PRO A 100 -11.87 8.04 0.64
C PRO A 100 -12.39 7.71 2.05
N TYR A 101 -13.40 6.83 2.17
CA TYR A 101 -14.10 6.56 3.44
C TYR A 101 -14.17 5.08 3.80
N SER A 102 -13.47 4.23 3.06
CA SER A 102 -13.37 2.81 3.37
C SER A 102 -12.12 2.21 2.74
N TYR A 103 -11.57 1.19 3.36
CA TYR A 103 -10.64 0.31 2.70
C TYR A 103 -10.85 -1.13 3.13
N THR A 104 -10.45 -2.06 2.28
CA THR A 104 -10.40 -3.48 2.61
C THR A 104 -9.05 -4.04 2.20
N THR A 105 -8.62 -5.06 2.93
CA THR A 105 -7.42 -5.84 2.62
C THR A 105 -7.70 -7.31 2.91
N TYR A 106 -6.95 -8.18 2.27
CA TYR A 106 -7.03 -9.63 2.46
C TYR A 106 -5.70 -10.28 2.12
N ARG A 107 -5.53 -11.56 2.47
CA ARG A 107 -4.42 -12.39 1.99
C ARG A 107 -4.86 -13.15 0.75
N GLY A 108 -4.24 -12.87 -0.39
CA GLY A 108 -4.32 -13.68 -1.61
C GLY A 108 -3.18 -14.71 -1.70
N SER A 109 -3.28 -15.60 -2.69
CA SER A 109 -2.25 -16.58 -3.07
C SER A 109 -1.23 -15.97 -4.03
#